data_AF-A0A4Z1IBR3-F1
#
_entry.id   AF-A0A4Z1IBR3-F1
#
_cell.length_a   1.000
_cell.length_b   1.000
_cell.length_c   1.000
_cell.angle_alpha   90.00
_cell.angle_beta   90.00
_cell.angle_gamma   90.00
#
_symmetry.space_group_name_H-M   'P 1'
#
loop_
_entity.id
_entity.type
_entity.pdbx_description
1 polymer ?
#
loop_
_entity_poly.entity_id
_entity_poly.type
_entity_poly.pdbx_seq_one_letter_code
_entity_poly.pdbx_strand_id
1 'polypeptide(L)' 'MTLGIQVGAVMNCCDNSGARNLYIISVKGIGARLNRLPAGGVGDMVMATVKKGKPELRKKVMPAVIVRQSKT' A
#
# COMPACT_ATOMS: atom_id res chain seq x y z
N MET A 1 -14.91 -6.83 -6.93
CA MET A 1 -13.87 -5.79 -7.16
C MET A 1 -12.56 -6.53 -7.42
N THR A 2 -11.82 -6.20 -8.47
CA THR A 2 -10.54 -6.86 -8.74
C THR A 2 -9.47 -6.38 -7.76
N LEU A 3 -8.56 -7.27 -7.35
CA LEU A 3 -7.42 -6.90 -6.50
C LEU A 3 -6.26 -6.45 -7.40
N GLY A 4 -6.14 -5.14 -7.59
CA GLY A 4 -5.17 -4.56 -8.52
C GLY A 4 -3.83 -4.21 -7.89
N ILE A 5 -3.71 -4.23 -6.55
CA ILE A 5 -2.51 -3.77 -5.86
C ILE A 5 -1.94 -4.90 -5.01
N GLN A 6 -0.84 -5.49 -5.46
CA GLN A 6 -0.12 -6.55 -4.76
C GLN A 6 0.94 -5.99 -3.81
N VAL A 7 1.37 -6.82 -2.85
CA VAL A 7 2.59 -6.54 -2.06
C VAL A 7 3.77 -6.30 -3.00
N GLY A 8 4.59 -5.29 -2.69
CA GLY A 8 5.70 -4.85 -3.54
C GLY A 8 5.33 -3.72 -4.51
N ALA A 9 4.04 -3.41 -4.67
CA ALA A 9 3.61 -2.28 -5.49
C ALA A 9 4.05 -0.94 -4.86
N VAL A 10 4.41 0.01 -5.72
CA VAL A 10 4.62 1.41 -5.36
C VAL A 10 3.45 2.23 -5.88
N MET A 11 2.80 2.98 -5.00
CA MET A 11 1.69 3.86 -5.34
C MET A 11 1.96 5.30 -4.90
N ASN A 12 1.27 6.24 -5.53
CA ASN A 12 1.33 7.65 -5.16
C ASN A 12 0.52 7.89 -3.88
N CYS A 13 1.06 8.72 -2.99
CA CYS A 13 0.31 9.20 -1.83
C CYS A 13 -0.68 10.30 -2.27
N CYS A 14 -1.86 10.35 -1.65
CA CYS A 14 -2.91 11.32 -1.94
C CYS A 14 -3.20 12.25 -0.75
N ASP A 15 -2.24 12.37 0.18
CA ASP A 15 -2.35 13.25 1.34
C ASP A 15 -1.32 14.41 1.27
N ASN A 16 -1.40 15.32 2.23
CA ASN A 16 -0.47 16.44 2.41
C ASN A 16 0.54 16.18 3.56
N SER A 17 0.73 14.94 4.01
CA SER A 17 1.65 14.59 5.11
C SER A 17 3.13 14.85 4.77
N GLY A 18 3.44 14.83 3.48
CA GLY A 18 4.81 14.92 2.94
C GLY A 18 5.36 13.59 2.42
N ALA A 19 4.52 12.54 2.34
CA ALA A 19 4.81 11.35 1.57
C ALA A 19 4.50 11.57 0.08
N ARG A 20 5.35 11.07 -0.82
CA ARG A 20 5.13 11.11 -2.28
C ARG A 20 4.81 9.72 -2.81
N ASN A 21 5.57 8.71 -2.37
CA ASN A 21 5.43 7.33 -2.81
C ASN A 21 5.33 6.40 -1.60
N LEU A 22 4.34 5.51 -1.65
CA LEU A 22 4.09 4.45 -0.69
C LEU A 22 4.46 3.11 -1.32
N TYR A 23 5.21 2.29 -0.59
CA TYR A 23 5.53 0.91 -0.96
C TYR A 23 4.74 -0.04 -0.07
N ILE A 24 3.94 -0.92 -0.66
CA ILE A 24 3.07 -1.84 0.07
C ILE A 24 3.86 -3.06 0.56
N ILE A 25 3.71 -3.36 1.85
CA ILE A 25 4.36 -4.49 2.53
C ILE A 25 3.35 -5.61 2.80
N SER A 26 2.14 -5.26 3.25
CA SER A 26 1.10 -6.25 3.53
C SER A 26 -0.29 -5.63 3.42
N VAL A 27 -1.30 -6.50 3.28
CA VAL A 27 -2.72 -6.13 3.25
C VAL A 27 -3.39 -6.72 4.49
N LYS A 28 -4.15 -5.91 5.22
CA LYS A 28 -4.86 -6.34 6.43
C LYS A 28 -6.05 -7.22 6.05
N GLY A 29 -6.32 -8.26 6.85
CA GLY A 29 -7.48 -9.14 6.65
C GLY A 29 -7.31 -10.21 5.58
N ILE A 30 -6.09 -10.42 5.06
CA ILE A 30 -5.79 -11.52 4.13
C ILE A 30 -5.42 -12.81 4.87
N GLY A 31 -5.98 -13.94 4.40
CA GLY A 31 -5.60 -15.28 4.84
C GLY A 31 -4.39 -15.85 4.09
N ALA A 32 -3.85 -16.98 4.58
CA ALA A 32 -2.69 -17.62 3.99
C ALA A 32 -3.06 -18.55 2.81
N ARG A 33 -2.28 -18.50 1.74
CA ARG A 33 -2.31 -19.50 0.65
C ARG A 33 -0.91 -19.65 0.06
N LEU A 34 -0.46 -20.89 -0.15
CA LEU A 34 0.85 -21.18 -0.73
C LEU A 34 1.05 -20.45 -2.06
N ASN A 35 2.20 -19.77 -2.20
CA ASN A 35 2.63 -19.01 -3.38
C ASN A 35 1.71 -17.84 -3.82
N ARG A 36 0.72 -17.45 -3.00
CA ARG A 36 -0.14 -16.29 -3.30
C ARG A 36 0.45 -15.03 -2.68
N LEU A 37 0.69 -14.02 -3.52
CA LEU A 37 1.01 -12.68 -3.01
C LEU A 37 -0.26 -12.03 -2.45
N PRO A 38 -0.22 -11.46 -1.22
CA PRO A 38 -1.31 -10.66 -0.72
C PRO A 38 -1.60 -9.48 -1.66
N ALA A 39 -2.88 -9.21 -1.89
CA ALA A 39 -3.35 -8.15 -2.78
C ALA A 39 -4.57 -7.43 -2.20
N GLY A 40 -4.66 -6.13 -2.42
CA GLY A 40 -5.75 -5.30 -1.97
C GLY A 40 -6.41 -4.55 -3.12
N GLY A 41 -7.60 -4.03 -2.85
CA GLY A 41 -8.33 -3.10 -3.70
C GLY A 41 -8.66 -1.79 -2.98
N VAL A 42 -9.48 -0.97 -3.62
CA VAL A 42 -9.92 0.31 -3.04
C VAL A 42 -10.69 0.08 -1.74
N GLY A 43 -10.33 0.84 -0.70
CA GLY A 43 -10.90 0.74 0.65
C GLY A 43 -10.11 -0.16 1.60
N ASP A 44 -9.21 -1.01 1.10
CA ASP A 44 -8.44 -1.90 1.95
C ASP A 44 -7.35 -1.15 2.73
N MET A 45 -7.17 -1.56 3.98
CA MET A 45 -6.07 -1.11 4.82
C MET A 45 -4.81 -1.93 4.54
N VAL A 46 -3.69 -1.23 4.33
CA VAL A 46 -2.40 -1.82 3.98
C VAL A 46 -1.31 -1.29 4.89
N MET A 47 -0.28 -2.10 5.14
CA MET A 47 0.95 -1.62 5.76
C MET A 47 1.90 -1.15 4.67
N ALA A 48 2.40 0.07 4.78
CA ALA A 48 3.26 0.67 3.78
C ALA A 48 4.46 1.40 4.39
N THR A 49 5.49 1.60 3.56
CA THR A 49 6.63 2.47 3.88
C THR A 49 6.70 3.62 2.88
N VAL A 50 7.16 4.78 3.33
CA VAL A 50 7.44 5.91 2.43
C VAL A 50 8.79 5.69 1.74
N LYS A 51 8.78 5.57 0.41
CA LYS A 51 10.02 5.49 -0.39
C LYS A 51 10.58 6.86 -0.72
N LYS A 52 9.72 7.79 -1.12
CA LYS A 52 10.04 9.19 -1.45
C LYS A 52 9.13 10.11 -0.62
N GLY A 53 9.72 11.10 0.06
CA GLY A 53 9.00 12.01 0.96
C GLY A 53 9.92 12.56 2.06
N LYS A 54 9.33 13.21 3.07
CA LYS A 54 10.04 13.74 4.24
C LYS A 54 10.92 12.67 4.90
N PRO A 55 12.17 12.99 5.30
CA PRO A 55 13.08 12.03 5.93
C PRO A 55 12.49 11.32 7.16
N GLU A 56 11.72 12.04 7.97
CA GLU A 56 11.10 11.55 9.20
C GLU A 56 10.10 10.40 9.00
N LEU A 57 9.47 10.33 7.82
CA LEU A 57 8.47 9.33 7.46
C LEU A 57 9.08 8.11 6.76
N ARG A 58 10.31 8.23 6.26
CA ARG A 58 11.00 7.14 5.55
C ARG A 58 11.46 6.08 6.54
N LYS A 59 11.61 4.84 6.06
CA LYS A 59 12.07 3.67 6.83
C LYS A 59 11.17 3.27 8.02
N LYS A 60 10.00 3.90 8.19
CA LYS A 60 8.98 3.52 9.17
C LYS A 60 7.83 2.80 8.47
N VAL A 61 7.28 1.79 9.13
CA VAL A 61 6.07 1.09 8.67
C VAL A 61 4.86 1.83 9.23
N MET A 62 3.93 2.20 8.37
CA MET A 62 2.73 2.97 8.72
C MET A 62 1.50 2.35 8.06
N PRO A 63 0.32 2.41 8.71
CA PRO A 63 -0.93 2.05 8.08
C PRO A 63 -1.32 3.07 7.00
N ALA A 64 -1.89 2.59 5.90
CA ALA A 64 -2.46 3.40 4.83
C ALA A 64 -3.74 2.74 4.29
N VAL A 65 -4.56 3.51 3.57
CA VAL A 65 -5.77 3.03 2.91
C VAL A 65 -5.65 3.28 1.40
N ILE A 66 -6.01 2.28 0.60
CA ILE A 66 -6.03 2.41 -0.86
C ILE A 66 -7.25 3.24 -1.27
N VAL A 67 -7.02 4.40 -1.92
CA VAL A 67 -8.10 5.30 -2.35
C VAL A 67 -8.44 5.23 -3.83
N ARG A 68 -7.51 4.77 -4.67
CA ARG A 68 -7.68 4.65 -6.13
C ARG A 68 -6.97 3.41 -6.63
N GLN A 69 -7.53 2.78 -7.66
CA GLN A 69 -6.96 1.62 -8.34
C GLN A 69 -7.06 1.82 -9.85
N SER A 70 -6.00 1.48 -10.58
CA SER A 70 -5.97 1.57 -12.06
C SER A 70 -6.67 0.39 -12.73
N LYS A 71 -6.44 -0.82 -12.21
CA LYS A 71 -7.04 -2.05 -12.73
C LYS A 71 -8.53 -2.11 -12.42
N THR A 72 -9.37 -2.32 -13.43
CA THR A 72 -10.81 -2.57 -13.30
C THR A 72 -11.07 -4.02 -12.90
#